data_AF-A0A3Q0SDB2-F1
#
_entry.id   AF-A0A3Q0SDB2-F1
#
_cell.length_a   1.000
_cell.length_b   1.000
_cell.length_c   1.000
_cell.angle_alpha   90.00
_cell.angle_beta   90.00
_cell.angle_gamma   90.00
#
_symmetry.space_group_name_H-M   'P 1'
#
loop_
_entity.id
_entity.type
_entity.pdbx_description
1 polymer ?
#
loop_
_entity_poly.entity_id
_entity_poly.type
_entity_poly.pdbx_seq_one_letter_code
_entity_poly.pdbx_strand_id
1 'polypeptide(L)'
;MQSGMNHMTQQRMLQAKALSKEASRGLNLGKKISVPKDVMMEELNLLSNRGSRMFQERQKRAERFTVESAADTSNVRKREMELATQ
;
A
#
# COMPACT_ATOMS: atom_id res chain seq x y z
N MET A 1 24.11 8.36 -37.73
CA MET A 1 22.81 8.63 -37.07
C MET A 1 22.69 8.04 -35.64
N GLN A 2 23.49 7.05 -35.21
CA GLN A 2 23.30 6.36 -33.91
C GLN A 2 23.90 7.06 -32.67
N SER A 3 24.74 8.09 -32.85
CA SER A 3 25.48 8.73 -31.74
C SER A 3 24.58 9.49 -30.75
N GLY A 4 23.49 10.12 -31.22
CA GLY A 4 22.58 10.90 -30.36
C GLY A 4 21.76 10.06 -29.38
N MET A 5 21.41 8.82 -29.74
CA MET A 5 20.68 7.89 -28.88
C MET A 5 21.52 7.48 -27.66
N ASN A 6 22.83 7.34 -27.86
CA ASN A 6 23.77 7.00 -26.80
C ASN A 6 23.94 8.15 -25.79
N HIS A 7 23.93 9.42 -26.26
CA HIS A 7 24.03 10.58 -25.38
C HIS A 7 22.82 10.70 -24.43
N MET A 8 21.60 10.56 -24.96
CA MET A 8 20.39 10.61 -24.15
C MET A 8 20.30 9.45 -23.16
N THR A 9 20.80 8.27 -23.56
CA THR A 9 20.86 7.09 -22.69
C THR A 9 21.83 7.31 -21.53
N GLN A 10 23.01 7.89 -21.81
CA GLN A 10 23.98 8.25 -20.78
C GLN A 10 23.42 9.30 -19.80
N GLN A 11 22.74 10.33 -20.31
CA GLN A 11 22.09 11.34 -19.48
C GLN A 11 21.03 10.73 -18.54
N ARG A 12 20.16 9.86 -19.08
CA ARG A 12 19.16 9.15 -18.27
C ARG A 12 19.79 8.25 -17.22
N MET A 13 20.87 7.55 -17.56
CA MET A 13 21.59 6.69 -16.63
C MET A 13 22.25 7.49 -15.49
N LEU A 14 22.84 8.65 -15.80
CA LEU A 14 23.40 9.55 -14.80
C LEU A 14 22.31 10.11 -13.87
N GLN A 15 21.17 10.51 -14.44
CA GLN A 15 20.03 11.01 -13.67
C GLN A 15 19.46 9.92 -12.74
N ALA A 16 19.26 8.69 -13.25
CA ALA A 16 18.78 7.56 -12.46
C ALA A 16 19.76 7.21 -11.33
N LYS A 17 21.07 7.24 -11.59
CA LYS A 17 22.11 6.99 -10.59
C LYS A 17 22.13 8.06 -9.49
N ALA A 18 21.90 9.32 -9.84
CA ALA A 18 21.79 10.41 -8.86
C ALA A 18 20.59 10.22 -7.93
N LEU A 19 19.41 9.92 -8.50
CA LEU A 19 18.19 9.65 -7.73
C LEU A 19 18.32 8.41 -6.81
N SER A 20 18.91 7.33 -7.34
CA SER A 20 19.18 6.12 -6.54
C SER A 20 20.13 6.40 -5.37
N LYS A 21 21.16 7.23 -5.58
CA LYS A 21 22.10 7.61 -4.52
C LYS A 21 21.44 8.48 -3.46
N GLU A 22 20.50 9.35 -3.85
CA GLU A 22 19.70 10.15 -2.91
C GLU A 22 18.78 9.26 -2.07
N ALA A 23 18.08 8.30 -2.68
CA ALA A 23 17.21 7.36 -1.98
C ALA A 23 17.98 6.34 -1.11
N SER A 24 19.22 6.00 -1.49
CA SER A 24 20.09 5.07 -0.75
C SER A 24 20.84 5.74 0.40
N ARG A 25 20.75 7.06 0.56
CA ARG A 25 21.17 7.72 1.79
C ARG A 25 20.26 7.22 2.90
N GLY A 26 20.74 6.21 3.61
CA GLY A 26 20.01 5.46 4.63
C GLY A 26 19.00 6.33 5.35
N LEU A 27 17.75 6.24 4.89
CA LEU A 27 16.65 6.93 5.52
C LEU A 27 16.58 6.32 6.92
N ASN A 28 16.78 7.13 7.95
CA ASN A 28 16.58 6.68 9.32
C ASN A 28 15.06 6.52 9.53
N LEU A 29 14.51 5.42 9.02
CA LEU A 29 13.09 5.08 9.10
C LEU A 29 12.68 4.61 10.52
N GLY A 30 13.57 4.80 11.50
CA GLY A 30 13.40 4.30 12.87
C GLY A 30 13.51 2.78 12.94
N LYS A 31 13.47 2.26 14.18
CA LYS A 31 13.35 0.81 14.41
C LYS A 31 11.95 0.38 13.99
N LYS A 32 11.82 -0.62 13.11
CA LYS A 32 10.53 -1.30 12.89
C LYS A 32 10.06 -1.88 14.22
N ILE A 33 9.06 -1.26 14.83
CA ILE A 33 8.32 -1.80 15.96
C ILE A 33 7.43 -2.90 15.39
N SER A 34 8.00 -4.08 15.18
CA SER A 34 7.33 -5.19 14.49
C SER A 34 6.36 -5.95 15.39
N VAL A 35 6.20 -5.53 16.64
CA VAL A 35 5.24 -6.07 17.60
C VAL A 35 4.43 -4.89 18.13
N PRO A 36 3.36 -4.53 17.41
CA PRO A 36 2.03 -4.80 17.95
C PRO A 36 1.06 -5.17 16.80
N LYS A 37 0.91 -6.46 16.49
CA LYS A 37 0.00 -6.89 15.42
C LYS A 37 -1.47 -7.00 15.87
N ASP A 38 -1.72 -7.35 17.13
CA ASP A 38 -3.09 -7.51 17.62
C ASP A 38 -3.63 -6.19 18.19
N VAL A 39 -2.86 -5.56 19.09
CA VAL A 39 -3.23 -4.26 19.69
C VAL A 39 -3.38 -3.16 18.64
N MET A 40 -2.52 -3.08 17.61
CA MET A 40 -2.67 -2.03 16.59
C MET A 40 -3.93 -2.22 15.74
N MET A 41 -4.32 -3.45 15.43
CA MET A 41 -5.55 -3.71 14.67
C MET A 41 -6.79 -3.38 15.50
N GLU A 42 -6.79 -3.71 16.79
CA GLU A 42 -7.86 -3.35 17.73
C GLU A 42 -7.98 -1.83 17.87
N GLU A 43 -6.88 -1.11 18.06
CA GLU A 43 -6.86 0.35 18.18
C GLU A 43 -7.24 1.07 16.87
N LEU A 44 -6.90 0.50 15.71
CA LEU A 44 -7.29 1.04 14.41
C LEU A 44 -8.76 0.79 14.07
N ASN A 45 -9.39 -0.21 14.70
CA ASN A 45 -10.83 -0.42 14.62
C ASN A 45 -11.62 0.61 15.46
N LEU A 46 -11.00 1.23 16.47
CA LEU A 46 -11.63 2.28 17.27
C LEU A 46 -11.64 3.62 16.52
N LEU A 47 -12.81 4.14 16.14
CA LEU A 47 -13.00 5.43 15.44
C LEU A 47 -12.65 6.69 16.27
N SER A 48 -12.01 6.53 17.42
CA SER A 48 -11.80 7.56 18.43
C SER A 48 -10.69 8.57 18.11
N ASN A 49 -9.74 8.22 17.23
CA ASN A 49 -8.56 9.05 16.96
C ASN A 49 -8.35 9.33 15.45
N ARG A 50 -7.40 10.22 15.12
CA ARG A 50 -7.11 10.59 13.72
C ARG A 50 -6.46 9.43 12.95
N GLY A 51 -5.62 8.63 13.60
CA GLY A 51 -4.92 7.51 12.99
C GLY A 51 -5.87 6.42 12.50
N SER A 52 -6.82 6.01 13.34
CA SER A 52 -7.83 5.02 12.98
C SER A 52 -8.74 5.47 11.85
N ARG A 53 -9.17 6.74 11.84
CA ARG A 53 -9.93 7.33 10.71
C ARG A 53 -9.14 7.31 9.41
N MET A 54 -7.86 7.68 9.43
CA MET A 54 -7.01 7.64 8.24
C MET A 54 -6.82 6.22 7.71
N PHE A 55 -6.73 5.23 8.60
CA PHE A 55 -6.60 3.83 8.22
C PHE A 55 -7.86 3.31 7.51
N GLN A 56 -9.05 3.62 8.02
CA GLN A 56 -10.31 3.23 7.37
C GLN A 56 -10.50 3.91 6.01
N GLU A 57 -10.19 5.20 5.89
CA GLU A 57 -10.23 5.89 4.60
C GLU A 57 -9.23 5.31 3.61
N ARG A 58 -8.08 4.80 4.09
CA ARG A 58 -7.11 4.09 3.25
C ARG A 58 -7.65 2.73 2.80
N GLN A 59 -8.31 1.97 3.67
CA GLN A 59 -8.99 0.71 3.31
C GLN A 59 -10.02 0.94 2.20
N LYS A 60 -10.92 1.93 2.37
CA LYS A 60 -11.94 2.29 1.36
C LYS A 60 -11.34 2.71 0.03
N ARG A 61 -10.19 3.41 0.03
CA ARG A 61 -9.48 3.73 -1.21
C ARG A 61 -8.87 2.49 -1.84
N ALA A 62 -8.23 1.63 -1.05
CA ALA A 62 -7.65 0.39 -1.54
C ALA A 62 -8.71 -0.49 -2.20
N GLU A 63 -9.87 -0.67 -1.56
CA GLU A 63 -11.01 -1.44 -2.10
C GLU A 63 -11.46 -0.95 -3.49
N ARG A 64 -11.39 0.37 -3.76
CA ARG A 64 -11.75 0.94 -5.07
C ARG A 64 -10.74 0.64 -6.17
N PHE A 65 -9.48 0.41 -5.82
CA PHE A 65 -8.38 0.19 -6.76
C PHE A 65 -7.93 -1.28 -6.83
N THR A 66 -8.41 -2.14 -5.92
CA THR A 66 -8.20 -3.59 -5.96
C THR A 66 -9.39 -4.28 -6.61
N VAL A 67 -9.20 -4.75 -7.84
CA VAL A 67 -10.23 -5.45 -8.65
C VAL A 67 -10.73 -6.73 -7.95
N GLU A 68 -9.89 -7.40 -7.16
CA GLU A 68 -10.19 -8.69 -6.51
C GLU A 68 -11.24 -8.60 -5.38
N SER A 69 -11.41 -7.43 -4.74
CA SER A 69 -12.37 -7.26 -3.63
C SER A 69 -13.85 -7.43 -4.07
N ALA A 70 -14.18 -7.11 -5.33
CA ALA A 70 -15.53 -7.30 -5.85
C ALA A 70 -15.92 -8.80 -5.92
N ALA A 71 -14.97 -9.69 -6.20
CA ALA A 71 -15.21 -11.13 -6.23
C ALA A 71 -15.44 -11.69 -4.81
N ASP A 72 -14.68 -11.22 -3.82
CA ASP A 72 -14.80 -11.69 -2.44
C ASP A 72 -16.08 -11.24 -1.74
N THR A 73 -16.57 -10.02 -1.98
CA THR A 73 -17.86 -9.57 -1.42
C THR A 73 -19.05 -10.39 -1.93
N SER A 74 -18.97 -10.92 -3.16
CA SER A 74 -19.98 -11.82 -3.70
C SER A 74 -20.00 -13.18 -2.99
N ASN A 75 -18.84 -13.65 -2.55
CA ASN A 75 -18.69 -14.92 -1.83
C ASN A 75 -19.09 -14.79 -0.35
N VAL A 76 -18.83 -13.65 0.29
CA VAL A 76 -19.26 -13.37 1.67
C VAL A 76 -20.78 -13.29 1.76
N ARG A 77 -21.44 -12.53 0.87
CA ARG A 77 -22.92 -12.44 0.86
C ARG A 77 -23.60 -13.77 0.56
N LYS A 78 -23.00 -14.61 -0.30
CA LYS A 78 -23.50 -15.96 -0.58
C LYS A 78 -23.49 -16.84 0.67
N ARG A 79 -22.40 -16.82 1.45
CA ARG A 79 -22.31 -17.58 2.72
C ARG A 79 -23.27 -17.07 3.78
N GLU A 80 -23.46 -15.75 3.90
CA GLU A 80 -24.40 -15.18 4.87
C GLU A 80 -25.86 -15.55 4.57
N MET A 81 -26.26 -15.56 3.29
CA MET A 81 -27.58 -16.02 2.86
C MET A 81 -27.78 -17.53 3.11
N GLU A 82 -26.75 -18.34 2.91
CA GLU A 82 -26.78 -19.80 3.09
C GLU A 82 -26.86 -20.21 4.58
N LEU A 83 -26.33 -19.39 5.48
CA LEU A 83 -26.46 -19.56 6.94
C LEU A 83 -27.80 -19.04 7.49
N ALA A 84 -28.38 -17.99 6.89
CA ALA A 84 -29.68 -17.46 7.30
C ALA A 84 -30.88 -18.32 6.87
N THR A 85 -30.64 -19.35 6.04
CA THR A 85 -31.65 -20.28 5.54
C THR A 85 -31.62 -21.64 6.28
N GLN A 86 -30.82 -21.77 7.34
CA GLN A 86 -30.77 -22.94 8.23
C GLN A 86 -31.45 -22.66 9.56
#